data_AF-A0A848TSE3-F1
#
_entry.id   AF-A0A848TSE3-F1
#
_cell.length_a   1.000
_cell.length_b   1.000
_cell.length_c   1.000
_cell.angle_alpha   90.00
_cell.angle_beta   90.00
_cell.angle_gamma   90.00
#
_symmetry.space_group_name_H-M   'P 1'
#
loop_
_entity.id
_entity.type
_entity.pdbx_description
1 polymer ?
#
loop_
_entity_poly.entity_id
_entity_poly.type
_entity_poly.pdbx_seq_one_letter_code
_entity_poly.pdbx_strand_id
1 'polypeptide(L)' 'MRRILCYGDSNTFGTGPMATLADDPILSKAERWAGVMAADLGDGWDVVVEGLPG' A
#
# COMPACT_ATOMS: atom_id res chain seq x y z
N MET A 1 -16.66 12.28 6.69
CA MET A 1 -15.37 11.69 6.29
C MET A 1 -15.12 10.47 7.16
N ARG A 2 -14.94 9.29 6.55
CA ARG A 2 -14.66 8.04 7.26
C ARG A 2 -13.18 7.69 7.06
N ARG A 3 -12.55 7.05 8.05
CA ARG A 3 -11.13 6.71 8.00
C ARG A 3 -10.92 5.20 8.06
N ILE A 4 -10.02 4.70 7.22
CA ILE A 4 -9.56 3.30 7.22
C ILE A 4 -8.06 3.31 7.49
N LEU A 5 -7.61 2.42 8.38
CA LEU A 5 -6.21 2.10 8.57
C LEU A 5 -5.91 0.75 7.92
N CYS A 6 -4.99 0.73 6.98
CA CYS A 6 -4.40 -0.48 6.43
C CYS A 6 -3.08 -0.76 7.15
N TYR A 7 -3.12 -1.59 8.20
CA TYR A 7 -1.94 -1.99 8.95
C TYR A 7 -1.49 -3.38 8.52
N GLY A 8 -0.23 -3.54 8.09
CA GLY A 8 0.23 -4.81 7.54
C GLY A 8 1.72 -4.88 7.24
N ASP A 9 2.08 -5.84 6.41
CA ASP A 9 3.45 -6.22 6.10
C ASP A 9 3.97 -5.58 4.78
N SER A 10 4.96 -6.21 4.16
CA SER A 10 5.55 -5.84 2.87
C SER A 10 4.53 -5.69 1.75
N ASN A 11 3.44 -6.47 1.74
CA ASN A 11 2.37 -6.36 0.74
C ASN A 11 1.56 -5.07 0.92
N THR A 12 1.40 -4.61 2.16
CA THR A 12 0.76 -3.32 2.48
C THR A 12 1.71 -2.16 2.21
N PHE A 13 3.00 -2.33 2.52
CA PHE A 13 4.03 -1.36 2.17
C PHE A 13 4.15 -1.17 0.65
N GLY A 14 3.89 -2.21 -0.15
CA GLY A 14 4.04 -2.17 -1.59
C GLY A 14 5.38 -2.68 -2.09
N THR A 15 5.99 -3.63 -1.39
CA THR A 15 7.18 -4.33 -1.87
C THR A 15 6.81 -5.13 -3.11
N GLY A 16 7.46 -4.85 -4.22
CA GLY A 16 7.25 -5.55 -5.48
C GLY A 16 7.82 -6.97 -5.47
N PRO A 17 7.48 -7.80 -6.45
CA PRO A 17 8.12 -9.11 -6.63
C PRO A 17 9.63 -8.95 -6.86
N MET A 18 10.42 -9.66 -6.06
CA MET A 18 11.88 -9.68 -6.13
C MET A 18 12.34 -10.91 -6.94
N ALA A 19 13.24 -10.72 -7.90
CA ALA A 19 13.90 -11.84 -8.59
C ALA A 19 15.09 -12.36 -7.76
N THR A 20 15.73 -11.48 -7.00
CA THR A 20 16.82 -11.77 -6.07
C THR A 20 16.64 -11.01 -4.75
N LEU A 21 17.27 -11.48 -3.67
CA LEU A 21 17.24 -10.80 -2.36
C LEU A 21 17.96 -9.44 -2.35
N ALA A 22 18.69 -9.09 -3.41
CA ALA A 22 19.31 -7.78 -3.56
C ALA A 22 18.37 -6.75 -4.21
N ASP A 23 17.23 -7.21 -4.75
CA ASP A 23 16.24 -6.32 -5.36
C ASP A 23 15.43 -5.63 -4.26
N ASP A 24 15.14 -4.35 -4.43
CA ASP A 24 14.25 -3.58 -3.54
C ASP A 24 13.19 -2.81 -4.34
N PRO A 25 12.33 -3.51 -5.10
CA PRO A 25 11.29 -2.86 -5.87
C PRO A 25 10.19 -2.36 -4.94
N ILE A 26 9.81 -1.10 -5.08
CA ILE A 26 8.72 -0.50 -4.31
C ILE A 26 7.71 0.11 -5.27
N LEU A 27 6.48 -0.38 -5.20
CA LEU A 27 5.35 0.16 -5.96
C LEU A 27 5.07 1.61 -5.52
N SER A 28 4.67 2.46 -6.48
CA SER A 28 4.20 3.79 -6.15
C SER A 28 2.94 3.73 -5.28
N LYS A 29 2.65 4.79 -4.54
CA LYS A 29 1.46 4.81 -3.65
C LYS A 29 0.16 4.52 -4.38
N ALA A 30 0.03 4.93 -5.66
CA ALA A 30 -1.16 4.72 -6.46
C ALA A 30 -1.31 3.27 -6.97
N GLU A 31 -0.20 2.55 -7.17
CA GLU A 31 -0.20 1.17 -7.67
C GLU A 31 -0.37 0.13 -6.56
N ARG A 32 -0.09 0.50 -5.30
CA ARG A 32 -0.37 -0.35 -4.13
C ARG A 32 -1.87 -0.56 -4.00
N TRP A 33 -2.27 -1.73 -3.52
CA TRP A 33 -3.69 -2.09 -3.35
C TRP A 33 -4.47 -1.04 -2.53
N ALA A 34 -3.86 -0.46 -1.50
CA ALA A 34 -4.51 0.56 -0.67
C ALA A 34 -4.70 1.89 -1.41
N GLY A 35 -3.81 2.24 -2.35
CA GLY A 35 -3.96 3.39 -3.23
C GLY A 35 -5.06 3.18 -4.26
N VAL A 36 -5.12 2.00 -4.88
CA VAL A 36 -6.21 1.60 -5.79
C VAL A 36 -7.55 1.63 -5.04
N MET A 37 -7.61 1.03 -3.86
CA MET A 37 -8.81 1.06 -3.00
C MET A 37 -9.21 2.49 -2.64
N ALA A 38 -8.26 3.37 -2.28
CA ALA A 38 -8.56 4.77 -1.96
C ALA A 38 -9.17 5.53 -3.14
N ALA A 39 -8.64 5.32 -4.35
CA ALA A 39 -9.19 5.90 -5.57
C ALA A 39 -10.63 5.41 -5.85
N ASP A 40 -10.89 4.11 -5.69
CA ASP A 40 -12.21 3.52 -5.90
C ASP A 40 -13.24 3.97 -4.83
N LEU A 41 -12.79 4.18 -3.58
CA LEU A 41 -13.62 4.67 -2.49
C LEU A 41 -14.00 6.16 -2.63
N GLY A 42 -13.12 6.95 -3.24
CA GLY A 42 -13.30 8.39 -3.47
C GLY A 42 -13.23 9.27 -2.21
N ASP A 43 -13.46 10.56 -2.40
CA ASP A 43 -13.19 11.65 -1.44
C ASP A 43 -13.95 11.58 -0.09
N GLY A 44 -14.94 10.68 0.02
CA GLY A 44 -15.64 10.42 1.28
C GLY A 44 -14.79 9.69 2.32
N TRP A 45 -13.64 9.17 1.92
CA TRP A 45 -12.75 8.33 2.71
C TRP A 45 -11.34 8.92 2.82
N ASP A 46 -10.73 8.68 3.97
CA ASP A 46 -9.31 8.90 4.21
C ASP A 46 -8.65 7.55 4.52
N VAL A 47 -7.66 7.16 3.71
CA VAL A 47 -6.98 5.87 3.82
C VAL A 47 -5.56 6.10 4.31
N VAL A 48 -5.28 5.58 5.50
CA VAL A 48 -3.95 5.61 6.13
C VAL A 48 -3.30 4.25 5.92
N VAL A 49 -2.07 4.24 5.42
CA VAL A 49 -1.34 3.01 5.11
C VAL A 49 -0.11 2.92 6.00
N GLU A 50 -0.07 1.90 6.85
CA GLU A 50 1.00 1.59 7.78
C GLU A 50 1.50 0.17 7.48
N GLY A 51 2.32 0.05 6.43
CA GLY A 51 2.95 -1.21 6.03
C GLY A 51 4.40 -1.25 6.48
N LEU A 52 4.83 -2.37 7.05
CA LEU A 52 6.21 -2.60 7.45
C LEU A 52 6.74 -3.92 6.85
N PRO A 53 7.67 -3.87 5.88
CA PRO A 53 8.40 -5.05 5.45
C PRO A 53 9.19 -5.66 6.63
N GLY A 54 9.26 -7.00 6.67
CA GLY A 54 10.01 -7.76 7.68
C GLY A 54 11.47 -7.99 7.32
#